data_AF-A0AA38MMM5-F1
#
_entry.id   AF-A0AA38MMM5-F1
#
_cell.length_a   1.000
_cell.length_b   1.000
_cell.length_c   1.000
_cell.angle_alpha   90.00
_cell.angle_beta   90.00
_cell.angle_gamma   90.00
#
_symmetry.space_group_name_H-M   'P 1'
#
loop_
_entity.id
_entity.type
_entity.pdbx_description
1 polymer ?
#
loop_
_entity_poly.entity_id
_entity_poly.type
_entity_poly.pdbx_seq_one_letter_code
_entity_poly.pdbx_strand_id
1 'polypeptide(L)'
;MSHIYIGNVELNVRCEDLVDYLKGRFPNEEVIIKAPPKRENAKSKAFQISVANELYTSLMKEEIWPTSIIIKKFHFLSEKKKETISGGNTQMNKTQQKETALSQFITKTQEASEAN
;
A
#
# COMPACT_ATOMS: atom_id res chain seq x y z
N MET A 1 7.69 12.91 -2.87
CA MET A 1 6.25 13.17 -2.94
C MET A 1 5.64 12.49 -1.74
N SER A 2 5.06 13.29 -0.86
CA SER A 2 4.47 12.81 0.38
C SER A 2 2.97 12.63 0.19
N HIS A 3 2.39 11.66 0.87
CA HIS A 3 0.96 11.37 0.80
C HIS A 3 0.28 11.64 2.14
N ILE A 4 -0.87 12.31 2.10
CA ILE A 4 -1.73 12.57 3.24
C ILE A 4 -3.09 11.94 2.96
N TYR A 5 -3.64 11.24 3.96
CA TYR A 5 -4.99 10.71 3.89
C TYR A 5 -5.93 11.55 4.75
N ILE A 6 -6.88 12.20 4.09
CA ILE A 6 -7.96 12.91 4.76
C ILE A 6 -9.20 12.02 4.78
N GLY A 7 -9.82 11.90 5.94
CA GLY A 7 -11.04 11.12 6.17
C GLY A 7 -12.16 11.99 6.74
N ASN A 8 -13.34 11.40 6.85
CA ASN A 8 -14.55 12.07 7.34
C ASN A 8 -15.03 13.23 6.46
N VAL A 9 -14.71 13.20 5.17
CA VAL A 9 -15.21 14.20 4.23
C VAL A 9 -16.63 13.84 3.81
N GLU A 10 -17.50 14.84 3.69
CA GLU A 10 -18.89 14.67 3.27
C GLU A 10 -18.98 13.95 1.91
N LEU A 11 -20.09 13.23 1.69
CA LEU A 11 -20.28 12.38 0.51
C LEU A 11 -20.50 13.18 -0.79
N ASN A 12 -20.92 14.43 -0.70
CA ASN A 12 -21.11 15.36 -1.82
C ASN A 12 -19.79 15.99 -2.30
N VAL A 13 -18.77 16.09 -1.43
CA VAL A 13 -17.47 16.68 -1.78
C VAL A 13 -16.80 15.85 -2.87
N ARG A 14 -16.30 16.55 -3.89
CA ARG A 14 -15.57 15.99 -5.02
C ARG A 14 -14.08 16.31 -4.92
N CYS A 15 -13.28 15.67 -5.76
CA CYS A 15 -11.84 15.92 -5.79
C CYS A 15 -11.53 17.36 -6.19
N GLU A 16 -12.30 17.93 -7.12
CA GLU A 16 -12.13 19.29 -7.63
C GLU A 16 -12.29 20.32 -6.52
N ASP A 17 -13.28 20.15 -5.65
CA ASP A 17 -13.56 21.10 -4.56
C ASP A 17 -12.38 21.16 -3.57
N LEU A 18 -11.71 20.01 -3.32
CA LEU A 18 -10.49 19.94 -2.52
C LEU A 18 -9.26 20.51 -3.24
N VAL A 19 -9.17 20.34 -4.56
CA VAL A 19 -8.09 20.93 -5.38
C VAL A 19 -8.21 22.45 -5.35
N ASP A 20 -9.40 23.00 -5.57
CA ASP A 20 -9.65 24.44 -5.56
C ASP A 20 -9.36 25.05 -4.19
N TYR A 21 -9.77 24.36 -3.11
CA TYR A 21 -9.45 24.76 -1.74
C TYR A 21 -7.94 24.84 -1.49
N LEU A 22 -7.18 23.82 -1.90
CA LEU A 22 -5.74 23.78 -1.69
C LEU A 22 -4.99 24.76 -2.59
N LYS A 23 -5.41 24.92 -3.85
CA LYS A 23 -4.85 25.93 -4.76
C LYS A 23 -5.11 27.36 -4.30
N GLY A 24 -6.26 27.60 -3.66
CA GLY A 24 -6.55 28.92 -3.07
C GLY A 24 -5.58 29.33 -1.96
N ARG A 25 -4.95 28.37 -1.29
CA ARG A 25 -3.97 28.63 -0.21
C ARG A 25 -2.52 28.43 -0.63
N PHE A 26 -2.28 27.52 -1.57
CA PHE A 26 -0.97 27.16 -2.08
C PHE A 26 -0.99 27.20 -3.61
N PRO A 27 -1.10 28.40 -4.22
CA PRO A 27 -1.33 28.55 -5.66
C PRO A 27 -0.16 28.07 -6.52
N ASN A 28 1.05 28.04 -5.97
CA ASN A 28 2.28 27.66 -6.68
C ASN A 28 2.63 26.18 -6.50
N GLU A 29 1.83 25.41 -5.76
CA GLU A 29 2.16 24.03 -5.40
C GLU A 29 1.43 23.02 -6.28
N GLU A 30 2.14 21.94 -6.63
CA GLU A 30 1.54 20.82 -7.33
C GLU A 30 0.81 19.91 -6.34
N VAL A 31 -0.51 19.81 -6.50
CA VAL A 31 -1.39 19.01 -5.64
C VAL A 31 -2.13 17.98 -6.49
N ILE A 32 -1.95 16.70 -6.16
CA ILE A 32 -2.66 15.59 -6.80
C ILE A 32 -3.59 14.93 -5.80
N ILE A 33 -4.90 14.95 -6.06
CA ILE A 33 -5.91 14.35 -5.19
C ILE A 33 -6.52 13.13 -5.86
N LYS A 34 -6.62 12.04 -5.11
CA LYS A 34 -7.27 10.79 -5.54
C LYS A 34 -8.32 10.39 -4.52
N ALA A 35 -9.53 10.10 -4.99
CA ALA A 35 -10.56 9.46 -4.18
C ALA A 35 -10.34 7.93 -4.23
N PRO A 36 -9.89 7.27 -3.14
CA PRO A 36 -9.91 5.81 -3.06
C PRO A 36 -11.33 5.26 -3.28
N PRO A 37 -11.45 4.00 -3.75
CA PRO A 37 -12.74 3.38 -3.99
C PRO A 37 -13.59 3.38 -2.71
N LYS A 38 -14.84 3.85 -2.85
CA LYS A 38 -15.79 3.89 -1.74
C LYS A 38 -16.08 2.46 -1.30
N ARG A 39 -15.91 2.17 0.00
CA ARG A 39 -16.43 0.93 0.58
C ARG A 39 -17.95 1.04 0.67
N GLU A 40 -18.67 -0.04 0.34
CA GLU A 40 -20.14 -0.07 0.26
C GLU A 40 -20.82 0.52 1.53
N ASN A 41 -20.23 0.27 2.70
CA ASN A 41 -20.75 0.71 4.01
C ASN A 41 -20.11 1.98 4.57
N ALA A 42 -19.37 2.75 3.77
CA ALA A 42 -18.68 3.94 4.26
C ALA A 42 -19.66 5.11 4.47
N LYS A 43 -19.74 5.61 5.71
CA LYS A 43 -20.50 6.81 6.10
C LYS A 43 -19.86 8.12 5.64
N SER A 44 -18.61 8.08 5.20
CA SER A 44 -17.86 9.24 4.73
C SER A 44 -16.87 8.85 3.63
N LYS A 45 -16.40 9.84 2.87
CA LYS A 45 -15.34 9.67 1.88
C LYS A 45 -13.97 9.89 2.53
N ALA A 46 -12.98 9.27 1.92
CA ALA A 46 -11.58 9.58 2.16
C ALA A 46 -10.96 10.06 0.85
N PHE A 47 -9.90 10.86 0.96
CA PHE A 47 -9.09 11.31 -0.16
C PHE A 47 -7.61 11.12 0.17
N GLN A 48 -6.84 10.71 -0.83
CA GLN A 48 -5.39 10.67 -0.80
C GLN A 48 -4.87 11.91 -1.52
N ILE A 49 -4.07 12.71 -0.84
CA ILE A 49 -3.49 13.95 -1.35
C ILE A 49 -1.99 13.74 -1.46
N SER A 50 -1.44 13.94 -2.65
CA SER A 50 -0.02 13.83 -2.94
C SER A 50 0.55 15.22 -3.19
N VAL A 51 1.57 15.59 -2.43
CA VAL A 51 2.17 16.93 -2.45
C VAL A 51 3.69 16.87 -2.41
N ALA A 52 4.32 18.01 -2.69
CA ALA A 52 5.74 18.22 -2.41
C ALA A 52 6.04 18.01 -0.91
N ASN A 53 7.26 17.57 -0.61
CA ASN A 53 7.66 17.27 0.77
C ASN A 53 7.65 18.53 1.66
N GLU A 54 7.89 19.70 1.08
CA GLU A 54 7.89 21.00 1.77
C GLU A 54 6.48 21.37 2.28
N LEU A 55 5.46 21.08 1.47
CA LEU A 55 4.07 21.36 1.80
C LEU A 55 3.47 20.35 2.80
N TYR A 56 4.06 19.16 2.90
CA TYR A 56 3.56 18.08 3.77
C TYR A 56 3.41 18.54 5.23
N THR A 57 4.45 19.15 5.80
CA THR A 57 4.45 19.59 7.21
C THR A 57 3.38 20.64 7.46
N SER A 58 3.14 21.54 6.50
CA SER A 58 2.10 22.56 6.57
C SER A 58 0.71 21.93 6.56
N LEU A 59 0.45 20.99 5.65
CA LEU A 59 -0.83 20.29 5.55
C LEU A 59 -1.11 19.34 6.73
N MET A 60 -0.12 19.04 7.57
CA MET A 60 -0.31 18.22 8.77
C MET A 60 -0.85 19.01 9.97
N LYS A 61 -0.96 20.34 9.84
CA LYS A 61 -1.53 21.22 10.85
C LYS A 61 -3.05 21.31 10.68
N GLU A 62 -3.80 21.12 11.77
CA GLU A 62 -5.26 21.09 11.75
C GLU A 62 -5.89 22.43 11.31
N GLU A 63 -5.21 23.54 11.58
CA GLU A 63 -5.57 24.90 11.14
C GLU A 63 -5.69 25.06 9.61
N ILE A 64 -5.07 24.19 8.83
CA ILE A 64 -5.17 24.19 7.36
C ILE A 64 -6.40 23.45 6.86
N TRP A 65 -7.23 22.86 7.72
CA TRP A 65 -8.38 22.09 7.26
C TRP A 65 -9.69 22.65 7.82
N PRO A 66 -10.81 22.51 7.10
CA PRO A 66 -12.12 22.74 7.68
C PRO A 66 -12.32 21.79 8.86
N THR A 67 -13.05 22.23 9.88
CA THR A 67 -13.29 21.48 11.13
C THR A 67 -13.97 20.12 10.92
N SER A 68 -14.61 19.91 9.77
CA SER A 68 -15.24 18.65 9.39
C SER A 68 -14.26 17.57 8.91
N ILE A 69 -13.01 17.93 8.58
CA ILE A 69 -12.02 17.03 7.99
C ILE A 69 -11.10 16.45 9.05
N ILE A 70 -10.99 15.13 9.12
CA ILE A 70 -10.07 14.42 10.01
C ILE A 70 -8.85 13.97 9.21
N ILE A 71 -7.67 14.49 9.57
CA ILE A 71 -6.41 14.07 8.96
C ILE A 71 -5.94 12.77 9.62
N LYS A 72 -6.02 11.65 8.91
CA LYS A 72 -5.41 10.40 9.40
C LYS A 72 -3.97 10.36 8.94
N LYS A 73 -3.07 10.64 9.87
CA LYS A 73 -1.61 10.62 9.69
C LYS A 73 -1.14 9.18 9.47
N PHE A 74 -1.16 8.72 8.23
CA PHE A 74 -0.46 7.50 7.83
C PHE A 74 0.88 7.89 7.23
N HIS A 75 1.95 7.82 8.02
CA HIS A 75 3.30 7.83 7.46
C HIS A 75 3.53 6.48 6.77
N PHE A 76 3.20 6.41 5.48
CA PHE A 76 3.87 5.45 4.63
C PHE A 76 5.26 6.04 4.37
N LEU A 77 6.22 5.69 5.23
CA LEU A 77 7.63 5.78 4.85
C LEU A 77 7.75 5.09 3.50
N SER A 78 7.92 5.87 2.45
CA SER A 78 8.31 5.32 1.16
C SER A 78 9.62 4.60 1.42
N GLU A 79 9.61 3.28 1.47
CA GLU A 79 10.83 2.48 1.34
C GLU A 79 11.44 2.86 -0.01
N LYS A 80 12.36 3.82 0.02
CA LYS A 80 13.11 4.23 -1.14
C LYS A 80 14.07 3.09 -1.44
N LYS A 81 13.70 2.32 -2.47
CA LYS A 81 14.57 1.54 -3.36
C LYS A 81 15.39 0.42 -2.72
N LYS A 82 14.98 -0.79 -3.08
CA LYS A 82 15.81 -1.88 -3.63
C LYS A 82 17.28 -1.81 -3.21
N GLU A 83 17.64 -2.63 -2.23
CA GLU A 83 18.99 -3.15 -2.13
C GLU A 83 19.40 -3.70 -3.51
N THR A 84 20.39 -3.06 -4.13
CA THR A 84 21.24 -3.71 -5.11
C THR A 84 22.01 -4.77 -4.36
N ILE A 85 21.48 -5.99 -4.32
CA ILE A 85 22.24 -7.17 -3.91
C ILE A 85 23.17 -7.48 -5.09
N SER A 86 24.33 -6.81 -5.15
CA SER A 86 25.44 -7.29 -5.95
C SER A 86 26.13 -8.40 -5.17
N GLY A 87 25.82 -9.65 -5.54
CA GLY A 87 26.52 -10.84 -5.07
C GLY A 87 25.68 -11.71 -4.16
N GLY A 88 25.13 -12.79 -4.72
CA GLY A 88 24.45 -13.82 -3.92
C GLY A 88 23.40 -14.57 -4.71
N ASN A 89 23.87 -15.51 -5.52
CA ASN A 89 23.12 -16.52 -6.26
C ASN A 89 21.89 -17.05 -5.49
N THR A 90 20.66 -16.76 -5.93
CA THR A 90 19.49 -17.62 -5.66
C THR A 90 18.48 -17.43 -6.79
N GLN A 91 18.70 -18.20 -7.84
CA GLN A 91 17.78 -18.35 -8.95
C GLN A 91 16.78 -19.47 -8.61
N MET A 92 15.50 -19.10 -8.54
CA MET A 92 14.31 -19.87 -8.98
C MET A 92 14.16 -21.35 -8.58
N ASN A 93 13.12 -21.67 -7.79
CA ASN A 93 11.88 -22.23 -8.36
C ASN A 93 10.82 -22.52 -7.29
N LYS A 94 9.67 -21.83 -7.38
CA LYS A 94 8.39 -22.32 -6.87
C LYS A 94 7.80 -23.29 -7.90
N THR A 95 8.20 -24.55 -7.82
CA THR A 95 7.38 -25.69 -8.28
C THR A 95 7.71 -26.91 -7.42
N GLN A 96 7.32 -26.87 -6.15
CA GLN A 96 7.25 -28.05 -5.29
C GLN A 96 5.86 -28.07 -4.64
N GLN A 97 4.87 -28.36 -5.46
CA GLN A 97 3.64 -29.01 -5.04
C GLN A 97 3.43 -30.17 -6.02
N LYS A 98 3.33 -31.39 -5.47
CA LYS A 98 3.27 -32.70 -6.13
C LYS A 98 4.62 -33.32 -6.48
N GLU A 99 5.32 -33.84 -5.47
CA GLU A 99 6.07 -35.11 -5.54
C GLU A 99 6.69 -35.40 -4.17
N THR A 100 5.85 -35.69 -3.17
CA THR A 100 6.33 -36.16 -1.84
C THR A 100 5.33 -37.12 -1.21
N ALA A 101 4.67 -37.94 -2.04
CA ALA A 101 3.73 -38.97 -1.57
C ALA A 101 3.94 -40.33 -2.26
N LEU A 102 5.09 -40.55 -2.92
CA LEU A 102 5.38 -41.80 -3.64
C LEU A 102 6.73 -42.46 -3.30
N SER A 103 7.54 -41.89 -2.40
CA SER A 103 8.81 -42.49 -1.97
C SER A 103 8.77 -43.14 -0.59
N GLN A 104 7.59 -43.37 -0.01
CA GLN A 104 7.44 -44.08 1.26
C GLN A 104 6.74 -45.45 1.13
N PHE A 105 6.56 -45.95 -0.09
CA PHE A 105 5.96 -47.28 -0.35
C PHE A 105 6.90 -48.30 -1.00
N ILE A 106 8.15 -47.93 -1.35
CA ILE A 106 9.11 -48.84 -2.00
C ILE A 106 10.36 -49.02 -1.11
N THR A 107 10.16 -49.24 0.18
CA THR A 107 11.25 -49.67 1.08
C THR A 107 10.72 -50.62 2.16
N LYS A 108 9.77 -51.49 1.79
CA LYS A 108 9.28 -52.55 2.69
C LYS A 108 8.82 -53.83 2.01
N THR A 109 9.33 -54.15 0.81
CA THR A 109 8.94 -55.40 0.13
C THR A 109 10.05 -55.95 -0.76
N GLN A 110 11.23 -56.23 -0.19
CA GLN A 110 12.15 -57.24 -0.75
C GLN A 110 13.22 -57.74 0.25
N GLU A 111 12.92 -57.76 1.55
CA GLU A 111 13.50 -58.75 2.49
C GLU A 111 12.80 -60.10 2.33
N ALA A 112 12.77 -60.62 1.10
CA ALA A 112 12.25 -61.94 0.78
C ALA A 112 12.94 -62.47 -0.49
N SER A 113 14.26 -62.59 -0.46
CA SER A 113 14.98 -63.53 -1.31
C SER A 113 16.37 -63.88 -0.76
N GLU A 114 16.51 -64.01 0.57
CA GLU A 114 17.43 -65.01 1.11
C GLU A 114 16.74 -66.38 0.96
N ALA A 115 16.92 -67.02 -0.20
CA ALA A 115 16.73 -68.45 -0.43
C ALA A 115 17.11 -68.83 -1.87
N ASN A 116 18.40 -68.70 -2.21
CA ASN A 116 19.15 -69.78 -2.88
C ASN A 116 20.66 -69.50 -2.82
#